data_AF-A0AAV9EVI5-F1
#
_entry.id   AF-A0AAV9EVI5-F1
#
_cell.length_a   1.000
_cell.length_b   1.000
_cell.length_c   1.000
_cell.angle_alpha   90.00
_cell.angle_beta   90.00
_cell.angle_gamma   90.00
#
_symmetry.space_group_name_H-M   'P 1'
#
loop_
_entity.id
_entity.type
_entity.pdbx_description
1 polymer ?
#
loop_
_entity_poly.entity_id
_entity_poly.type
_entity_poly.pdbx_seq_one_letter_code
_entity_poly.pdbx_strand_id
1 'polypeptide(L)'
;MMGCVVSLEAALLPCLLAMEELQHIDCSTHSSFQFGGEMAEHAKEFMEAAKKLHLYFISLQREDQQSQKEMLQKEISNVEEELKTKSDLIKKHEKLIQGLRKELSCQLDKCVTEVERV
;
A
#
# COMPACT_ATOMS: atom_id res chain seq x y z
N MET A 1 10.16 -8.91 0.04
CA MET A 1 9.57 -9.66 1.18
C MET A 1 8.61 -10.75 0.71
N MET A 2 7.62 -10.44 -0.13
CA MET A 2 6.67 -11.42 -0.70
C MET A 2 7.35 -12.67 -1.31
N GLY A 3 8.46 -12.48 -2.05
CA GLY A 3 9.21 -13.59 -2.64
C GLY A 3 9.80 -14.56 -1.61
N CYS A 4 10.23 -14.08 -0.43
CA CYS A 4 10.76 -14.93 0.63
C CYS A 4 9.65 -15.74 1.31
N VAL A 5 8.46 -15.14 1.48
CA VAL A 5 7.28 -15.80 2.06
C VAL A 5 6.79 -16.92 1.15
N VAL A 6 6.65 -16.65 -0.14
CA VAL A 6 6.25 -17.64 -1.15
C VAL A 6 7.30 -18.74 -1.31
N SER A 7 8.59 -18.39 -1.29
CA SER A 7 9.68 -19.38 -1.36
C SER A 7 9.72 -20.28 -0.12
N LEU A 8 9.49 -19.71 1.07
CA LEU A 8 9.42 -20.48 2.32
C LEU A 8 8.21 -21.42 2.32
N GLU A 9 7.05 -20.96 1.87
CA GLU A 9 5.84 -21.79 1.75
C GLU A 9 6.04 -22.93 0.74
N ALA A 10 6.63 -22.65 -0.42
CA ALA A 10 6.96 -23.64 -1.43
C ALA A 10 8.01 -24.66 -0.96
N ALA A 11 8.96 -24.24 -0.11
CA ALA A 11 9.99 -25.14 0.44
C ALA A 11 9.46 -26.04 1.56
N LEU A 12 8.46 -25.59 2.34
CA LEU A 12 7.89 -26.34 3.46
C LEU A 12 6.80 -27.33 3.03
N LEU A 13 6.09 -27.04 1.94
CA LEU A 13 4.98 -27.87 1.45
C LEU A 13 5.40 -29.34 1.15
N PRO A 14 6.56 -29.61 0.51
CA PRO A 14 7.06 -30.98 0.32
C PRO A 14 7.41 -31.68 1.64
N CYS A 15 7.91 -30.94 2.64
CA CYS A 15 8.27 -31.50 3.94
C CYS A 15 7.03 -31.92 4.75
N LEU A 16 5.93 -31.18 4.63
CA LEU A 16 4.63 -31.53 5.21
C LEU A 16 4.12 -32.87 4.67
N LEU A 17 4.12 -33.03 3.34
CA LEU A 17 3.64 -34.25 2.68
C LEU A 17 4.52 -35.47 3.03
N ALA A 18 5.84 -35.30 3.01
CA ALA A 18 6.76 -36.37 3.35
C ALA A 18 6.62 -36.84 4.81
N MET A 19 6.29 -35.94 5.76
CA MET A 19 6.05 -36.32 7.15
C MET A 19 4.73 -37.08 7.35
N GLU A 20 3.67 -36.72 6.64
CA GLU A 20 2.40 -37.45 6.68
C GLU A 20 2.55 -38.89 6.15
N GLU A 21 3.31 -39.06 5.05
CA GLU A 21 3.61 -40.37 4.49
C GLU A 21 4.45 -41.23 5.46
N LEU A 22 5.43 -40.65 6.15
CA LEU A 22 6.25 -41.36 7.14
C LEU A 22 5.48 -41.79 8.39
N GLN A 23 4.46 -41.02 8.80
CA GLN A 23 3.60 -41.37 9.95
C GLN A 23 2.66 -42.55 9.65
N HIS A 24 2.37 -42.84 8.38
CA HIS A 24 1.50 -43.95 7.96
C HIS A 24 2.24 -45.28 7.76
N ILE A 25 3.57 -45.28 7.78
CA ILE A 25 4.38 -46.51 7.64
C ILE A 25 4.52 -47.17 9.01
N ASP A 26 3.95 -48.37 9.14
CA ASP A 26 3.96 -49.19 10.36
C ASP A 26 5.40 -49.58 10.72
N CYS A 27 6.02 -48.84 11.64
CA CYS A 27 7.42 -49.01 12.04
C CYS A 27 7.60 -50.20 12.99
N SER A 28 7.39 -51.43 12.51
CA SER A 28 7.41 -52.65 13.35
C SER A 28 8.79 -53.32 13.49
N THR A 29 9.91 -52.61 13.32
CA THR A 29 11.27 -53.17 13.56
C THR A 29 12.08 -52.29 14.52
N HIS A 30 12.32 -52.84 15.71
CA HIS A 30 12.65 -52.18 16.99
C HIS A 30 14.08 -51.60 17.16
N SER A 31 14.70 -51.01 16.14
CA SER A 31 15.91 -50.17 16.37
C SER A 31 15.90 -48.82 15.63
N SER A 32 15.07 -48.69 14.60
CA SER A 32 14.83 -47.43 13.86
C SER A 32 13.87 -46.49 14.59
N PHE A 33 13.13 -46.99 15.58
CA PHE A 33 12.02 -46.29 16.25
C PHE A 33 12.48 -45.14 17.17
N GLN A 34 13.66 -45.25 17.82
CA GLN A 34 14.20 -44.15 18.64
C GLN A 34 14.68 -42.97 17.78
N PHE A 35 15.38 -43.25 16.68
CA PHE A 35 15.90 -42.21 15.79
C PHE A 35 14.80 -41.58 14.92
N GLY A 36 13.80 -42.39 14.49
CA GLY A 36 12.64 -41.91 13.74
C GLY A 36 11.69 -41.03 14.57
N GLY A 37 11.53 -41.34 15.87
CA GLY A 37 10.74 -40.51 16.79
C GLY A 37 11.36 -39.13 17.03
N GLU A 38 12.67 -39.06 17.27
CA GLU A 38 13.39 -37.79 17.44
C GLU A 38 13.42 -36.94 16.16
N MET A 39 13.63 -37.56 14.99
CA MET A 39 13.54 -36.86 13.70
C MET A 39 12.13 -36.30 13.44
N ALA A 40 11.09 -37.05 13.79
CA ALA A 40 9.71 -36.59 13.65
C ALA A 40 9.39 -35.41 14.59
N GLU A 41 9.89 -35.46 15.83
CA GLU A 41 9.79 -34.36 16.80
C GLU A 41 10.52 -33.11 16.27
N HIS A 42 11.76 -33.24 15.82
CA HIS A 42 12.55 -32.12 15.28
C HIS A 42 11.93 -31.52 14.01
N ALA A 43 11.39 -32.37 13.13
CA ALA A 43 10.72 -31.90 11.92
C ALA A 43 9.40 -31.18 12.26
N LYS A 44 8.68 -31.61 13.31
CA LYS A 44 7.51 -30.91 13.84
C LYS A 44 7.89 -29.56 14.43
N GLU A 45 8.93 -29.50 15.25
CA GLU A 45 9.43 -28.24 15.83
C GLU A 45 9.89 -27.26 14.74
N PHE A 46 10.63 -27.75 13.75
CA PHE A 46 11.05 -26.96 12.59
C PHE A 46 9.85 -26.39 11.83
N MET A 47 8.85 -27.22 11.57
CA MET A 47 7.63 -26.81 10.87
C MET A 47 6.83 -25.79 11.68
N GLU A 48 6.75 -25.94 13.00
CA GLU A 48 6.09 -24.97 13.86
C GLU A 48 6.83 -23.63 13.88
N ALA A 49 8.16 -23.65 13.98
CA ALA A 49 9.00 -22.46 13.87
C ALA A 49 8.82 -21.77 12.51
N ALA A 50 8.75 -22.55 11.43
CA ALA A 50 8.57 -22.03 10.08
C ALA A 50 7.17 -21.42 9.87
N LYS A 51 6.12 -22.01 10.45
CA LYS A 51 4.76 -21.44 10.49
C LYS A 51 4.72 -20.12 11.26
N LYS A 52 5.36 -20.04 12.43
CA LYS A 52 5.47 -18.80 13.22
C LYS A 52 6.18 -17.70 12.43
N LEU A 53 7.27 -18.04 11.75
CA LEU A 53 8.02 -17.11 10.90
C LEU A 53 7.19 -16.62 9.70
N HIS A 54 6.45 -17.51 9.04
CA HIS A 54 5.57 -17.15 7.92
C HIS A 54 4.46 -16.18 8.37
N LEU A 55 3.80 -16.46 9.50
CA LEU A 55 2.78 -15.56 10.08
C LEU A 55 3.35 -14.19 10.46
N TYR A 56 4.57 -14.14 10.99
CA TYR A 56 5.26 -12.89 11.30
C TYR A 56 5.48 -12.04 10.03
N PHE A 57 5.96 -12.65 8.93
CA PHE A 57 6.14 -11.92 7.68
C PHE A 57 4.83 -11.41 7.07
N ILE A 58 3.74 -12.17 7.16
CA ILE A 58 2.42 -11.69 6.72
C ILE A 58 1.99 -10.47 7.54
N SER A 59 2.16 -10.51 8.87
CA SER A 59 1.81 -9.39 9.74
C SER A 59 2.64 -8.15 9.45
N LEU A 60 3.96 -8.29 9.31
CA LEU A 60 4.85 -7.19 8.90
C LEU A 60 4.44 -6.58 7.56
N GLN A 61 4.03 -7.41 6.59
CA GLN A 61 3.59 -6.91 5.29
C GLN A 61 2.30 -6.10 5.39
N ARG A 62 1.33 -6.55 6.21
CA ARG A 62 0.08 -5.80 6.44
C ARG A 62 0.36 -4.46 7.11
N GLU A 63 1.28 -4.43 8.07
CA GLU A 63 1.70 -3.19 8.75
C GLU A 63 2.37 -2.21 7.77
N ASP A 64 3.29 -2.68 6.92
CA ASP A 64 3.93 -1.85 5.88
C ASP A 64 2.91 -1.29 4.87
N GLN A 65 2.00 -2.13 4.37
CA GLN A 65 0.93 -1.71 3.47
C GLN A 65 -0.01 -0.67 4.11
N GLN A 66 -0.35 -0.87 5.39
CA GLN A 66 -1.18 0.07 6.13
C GLN A 66 -0.45 1.41 6.33
N SER A 67 0.85 1.39 6.64
CA SER A 67 1.67 2.60 6.77
C SER A 67 1.77 3.38 5.46
N GLN A 68 1.99 2.69 4.33
CA GLN A 68 2.00 3.33 3.01
C GLN A 68 0.65 3.92 2.64
N LYS A 69 -0.45 3.21 2.93
CA LYS A 69 -1.81 3.72 2.70
C LYS A 69 -2.09 4.99 3.50
N GLU A 70 -1.72 5.03 4.78
CA GLU A 70 -1.89 6.20 5.63
C GLU A 70 -1.06 7.39 5.13
N MET A 71 0.18 7.13 4.69
CA MET A 71 1.04 8.15 4.08
C MET A 71 0.40 8.75 2.82
N LEU A 72 -0.08 7.90 1.90
CA LEU A 72 -0.75 8.33 0.68
C LEU A 72 -2.04 9.10 0.97
N GLN A 73 -2.83 8.67 1.96
CA GLN A 73 -4.04 9.40 2.37
C GLN A 73 -3.70 10.81 2.86
N LYS A 74 -2.63 10.96 3.65
CA LYS A 74 -2.15 12.26 4.10
C LYS A 74 -1.67 13.14 2.94
N GLU A 75 -0.94 12.56 1.99
CA GLU A 75 -0.48 13.28 0.79
C GLU A 75 -1.65 13.75 -0.06
N ILE A 76 -2.66 12.90 -0.29
CA ILE A 76 -3.90 13.27 -0.99
C ILE A 76 -4.59 14.43 -0.30
N SER A 77 -4.81 14.35 1.03
CA SER A 77 -5.43 15.44 1.79
C SER A 77 -4.68 16.76 1.67
N ASN A 78 -3.34 16.74 1.75
CA ASN A 78 -2.53 17.94 1.56
C ASN A 78 -2.68 18.54 0.16
N VAL A 79 -2.68 17.69 -0.88
CA VAL A 79 -2.84 18.14 -2.27
C VAL A 79 -4.25 18.69 -2.51
N GLU A 80 -5.28 18.09 -1.93
CA GLU A 80 -6.66 18.58 -2.01
C GLU A 80 -6.82 19.96 -1.36
N GLU A 81 -6.21 20.19 -0.19
CA GLU A 81 -6.21 21.49 0.48
C GLU A 81 -5.46 22.57 -0.33
N GLU A 82 -4.30 22.22 -0.89
CA GLU A 82 -3.55 23.11 -1.76
C GLU A 82 -4.34 23.46 -3.03
N LEU A 83 -4.97 22.45 -3.66
CA LEU A 83 -5.80 22.64 -4.85
C LEU A 83 -6.97 23.58 -4.58
N LYS A 84 -7.65 23.40 -3.44
CA LYS A 84 -8.75 24.27 -3.01
C LYS A 84 -8.27 25.71 -2.86
N THR A 85 -7.15 25.91 -2.16
CA THR A 85 -6.56 27.23 -1.93
C THR A 85 -6.19 27.93 -3.24
N LYS A 86 -5.52 27.22 -4.15
CA LYS A 86 -5.18 27.76 -5.48
C LYS A 86 -6.42 28.07 -6.31
N SER A 87 -7.44 27.21 -6.27
CA SER A 87 -8.70 27.42 -7.00
C SER A 87 -9.44 28.67 -6.54
N ASP A 88 -9.49 28.92 -5.23
CA ASP A 88 -10.11 30.13 -4.68
C ASP A 88 -9.32 31.39 -5.04
N LEU A 89 -7.99 31.28 -5.06
CA LEU A 89 -7.12 32.36 -5.53
C LEU A 89 -7.37 32.69 -7.01
N ILE A 90 -7.49 31.68 -7.87
CA ILE A 90 -7.81 31.85 -9.30
C ILE A 90 -9.14 32.58 -9.46
N LYS A 91 -10.21 32.13 -8.79
CA LYS A 91 -11.52 32.78 -8.82
C LYS A 91 -11.46 34.25 -8.41
N LYS A 92 -10.65 34.58 -7.40
CA LYS A 92 -10.45 35.97 -6.96
C LYS A 92 -9.80 36.81 -8.05
N HIS A 93 -8.76 36.29 -8.71
CA HIS A 93 -8.08 36.97 -9.80
C HIS A 93 -8.98 37.12 -11.03
N GLU A 94 -9.78 36.12 -11.38
CA GLU A 94 -10.76 36.20 -12.46
C GLU A 94 -11.75 37.35 -12.25
N LYS A 95 -12.30 37.50 -11.03
CA LYS A 95 -13.19 38.61 -10.68
C LYS A 95 -12.51 39.97 -10.84
N LEU A 96 -11.27 40.09 -10.39
CA LEU A 96 -10.46 41.31 -10.55
C LEU A 96 -10.25 41.65 -12.03
N ILE A 97 -9.84 40.68 -12.84
CA ILE A 97 -9.63 40.87 -14.28
C ILE A 97 -10.93 41.28 -14.96
N GLN A 98 -12.06 40.65 -14.62
CA GLN A 98 -13.35 41.01 -15.17
C GLN A 98 -13.77 42.44 -14.79
N GLY A 99 -13.51 42.86 -13.56
CA GLY A 99 -13.75 44.23 -13.12
C GLY A 99 -12.91 45.24 -13.91
N LEU A 100 -11.62 44.98 -14.07
CA LEU A 100 -10.70 45.83 -14.85
C LEU A 100 -11.12 45.93 -16.32
N ARG A 101 -11.56 44.82 -16.94
CA ARG A 101 -12.07 44.84 -18.32
C ARG A 101 -13.30 45.72 -18.47
N LYS A 102 -14.22 45.67 -17.50
CA LYS A 102 -15.43 46.51 -17.51
C LYS A 102 -15.09 47.99 -17.36
N GLU A 103 -14.18 48.32 -16.45
CA GLU A 103 -13.74 49.72 -16.25
C GLU A 103 -13.07 50.26 -17.52
N LEU A 104 -12.17 49.49 -18.13
CA LEU A 104 -11.51 49.89 -19.37
C LEU A 104 -12.52 50.10 -20.52
N SER A 105 -13.51 49.23 -20.65
CA SER A 105 -14.60 49.39 -21.63
C SER A 105 -15.40 50.68 -21.37
N CYS A 106 -15.77 50.94 -20.12
CA CYS A 106 -16.51 52.14 -19.74
C CYS A 106 -15.71 53.43 -20.03
N GLN A 107 -14.40 53.42 -19.79
CA GLN A 107 -13.54 54.54 -20.13
C GLN A 107 -13.40 54.74 -21.63
N LEU A 108 -13.30 53.65 -22.40
CA LEU A 108 -13.27 53.70 -23.85
C LEU A 108 -14.55 54.31 -24.42
N ASP A 109 -15.71 53.85 -23.95
CA ASP A 109 -17.02 54.36 -24.40
C ASP A 109 -17.16 55.86 -24.12
N LYS A 110 -16.76 56.32 -22.92
CA LYS A 110 -16.74 57.75 -22.59
C LYS A 110 -15.86 58.56 -23.54
N CYS A 111 -14.66 58.05 -23.83
CA CYS A 111 -13.72 58.72 -24.73
C CYS A 111 -14.31 58.84 -26.14
N VAL A 112 -14.93 57.76 -26.66
CA VAL A 112 -15.61 57.77 -27.96
C VAL A 112 -16.72 58.82 -28.00
N THR A 113 -17.61 58.85 -26.98
CA THR A 113 -18.70 59.84 -26.95
C THR A 113 -18.23 61.29 -26.89
N GLU A 114 -17.09 61.55 -26.23
CA GLU A 114 -16.52 62.90 -26.16
C GLU A 114 -15.90 63.31 -27.50
N VAL A 115 -15.25 62.37 -28.20
CA VAL A 115 -14.72 62.59 -29.55
C VAL A 115 -15.84 62.86 -30.55
N GLU A 116 -16.95 62.13 -30.48
CA GLU A 116 -18.12 62.34 -31.35
C GLU A 116 -18.83 63.69 -31.13
N ARG A 117 -18.60 64.35 -29.98
CA ARG A 117 -19.18 65.66 -29.66
C ARG A 117 -18.43 66.85 -30.27
N VAL A 118 -17.18 66.66 -30.70
CA VAL A 118 -16.29 67.71 -31.25
C VAL A 118 -16.34 67.70 -32.77
#